data_AF-A0AAW9EAN6-F1
#
_entry.id   AF-A0AAW9EAN6-F1
#
_cell.length_a   1.000
_cell.length_b   1.000
_cell.length_c   1.000
_cell.angle_alpha   90.00
_cell.angle_beta   90.00
_cell.angle_gamma   90.00
#
_symmetry.space_group_name_H-M   'P 1'
#
loop_
_entity.id
_entity.type
_entity.pdbx_description
1 polymer ?
#
loop_
_entity_poly.entity_id
_entity_poly.type
_entity_poly.pdbx_seq_one_letter_code
_entity_poly.pdbx_strand_id
1 'polypeptide(L)'
;LRFGGKSVIVKDAAEFDWTQAQLAFFAAGVEASAAYVEEATNAGCLVIDLSGLFALEPDVPLVVPDVNPFVLGDYRNRNLIAVPN
;
A
#
# COMPACT_ATOMS: atom_id res chain seq x y z
N LEU A 1 5.75 -7.83 18.64
CA LEU A 1 6.39 -8.68 17.60
C LEU A 1 7.91 -8.43 17.61
N ARG A 2 8.76 -9.34 17.10
CA ARG A 2 10.21 -9.08 16.91
C ARG A 2 10.54 -9.02 15.42
N PHE A 3 11.25 -7.99 14.99
CA PHE A 3 11.71 -7.81 13.61
C PHE A 3 13.06 -7.08 13.60
N GLY A 4 14.01 -7.55 12.79
CA GLY A 4 15.35 -6.92 12.69
C GLY A 4 16.08 -6.79 14.03
N GLY A 5 15.89 -7.75 14.95
CA GLY A 5 16.49 -7.71 16.30
C GLY A 5 15.82 -6.75 17.30
N LYS A 6 14.79 -6.01 16.88
CA LYS A 6 14.05 -5.05 17.71
C LYS A 6 12.63 -5.54 18.03
N SER A 7 12.09 -5.10 19.15
CA SER A 7 10.67 -5.26 19.46
C SER A 7 9.87 -4.20 18.71
N VAL A 8 8.82 -4.63 18.02
CA VAL A 8 7.88 -3.77 17.27
C VAL A 8 6.50 -3.88 17.90
N ILE A 9 5.86 -2.73 18.09
CA ILE A 9 4.50 -2.61 18.61
C ILE A 9 3.53 -2.87 17.46
N VAL A 10 2.55 -3.74 17.69
CA VAL A 10 1.42 -3.92 16.78
C VAL A 10 0.35 -2.94 17.22
N LYS A 11 -0.13 -2.11 16.30
CA LYS A 11 -1.23 -1.17 16.51
C LYS A 11 -2.44 -1.62 15.70
N ASP A 12 -3.64 -1.25 16.15
CA ASP A 12 -4.84 -1.40 15.34
C ASP A 12 -4.75 -0.45 14.13
N ALA A 13 -5.07 -0.96 12.94
CA ALA A 13 -5.09 -0.16 11.72
C ALA A 13 -6.22 0.87 11.74
N ALA A 14 -7.35 0.57 12.40
CA ALA A 14 -8.49 1.48 12.52
C ALA A 14 -8.20 2.72 13.38
N GLU A 15 -7.20 2.63 14.26
CA GLU A 15 -6.76 3.73 15.13
C GLU A 15 -5.41 4.31 14.70
N PHE A 16 -4.86 3.85 13.56
CA PHE A 16 -3.55 4.25 13.12
C PHE A 16 -3.58 5.64 12.45
N ASP A 17 -2.70 6.54 12.90
CA ASP A 17 -2.50 7.83 12.25
C ASP A 17 -1.61 7.67 11.01
N TRP A 18 -2.24 7.58 9.84
CA TRP A 18 -1.56 7.38 8.55
C TRP A 18 -0.58 8.49 8.17
N THR A 19 -0.68 9.70 8.76
CA THR A 19 0.30 10.78 8.51
C THR A 19 1.70 10.45 9.05
N GLN A 20 1.81 9.45 9.92
CA GLN A 20 3.06 8.97 10.48
C GLN A 20 3.81 8.00 9.56
N ALA A 21 3.18 7.53 8.49
CA ALA A 21 3.74 6.54 7.57
C ALA A 21 4.02 7.15 6.19
N GLN A 22 5.27 7.06 5.74
CA GLN A 22 5.64 7.45 4.37
C GLN A 22 5.32 6.36 3.35
N LEU A 23 5.43 5.09 3.76
CA LEU A 23 5.23 3.90 2.92
C LEU A 23 4.52 2.83 3.74
N ALA A 24 3.50 2.20 3.16
CA ALA A 24 2.77 1.09 3.77
C ALA A 24 2.61 -0.09 2.79
N PHE A 25 2.85 -1.31 3.29
CA PHE A 25 2.58 -2.54 2.56
C PHE A 25 1.26 -3.13 3.05
N PHE A 26 0.28 -3.19 2.15
CA PHE A 26 -1.04 -3.75 2.41
C PHE A 26 -1.05 -5.22 2.00
N ALA A 27 -0.74 -6.07 2.97
CA ALA A 27 -0.73 -7.53 2.83
C ALA A 27 -1.77 -8.19 3.76
N ALA A 28 -2.97 -7.61 3.79
CA ALA A 28 -4.06 -7.99 4.70
C ALA A 28 -5.37 -8.37 3.98
N GLY A 29 -5.30 -8.61 2.66
CA GLY A 29 -6.45 -8.99 1.84
C GLY A 29 -7.31 -7.81 1.37
N VAL A 30 -8.33 -8.15 0.59
CA VAL A 30 -9.20 -7.18 -0.10
C VAL A 30 -10.00 -6.33 0.89
N GLU A 31 -10.49 -6.93 1.98
CA GLU A 31 -11.31 -6.24 2.98
C GLU A 31 -10.55 -5.10 3.67
N ALA A 32 -9.32 -5.36 4.13
CA ALA A 32 -8.47 -4.33 4.72
C ALA A 32 -8.07 -3.25 3.70
N SER A 33 -7.86 -3.66 2.44
CA SER A 33 -7.48 -2.72 1.38
C SER A 33 -8.63 -1.79 1.01
N ALA A 34 -9.84 -2.32 0.92
CA ALA A 34 -11.06 -1.54 0.74
C ALA A 34 -11.31 -0.56 1.91
N ALA A 35 -10.94 -0.95 3.13
CA ALA A 35 -11.15 -0.14 4.32
C ALA A 35 -10.16 1.03 4.45
N TYR A 36 -8.86 0.81 4.22
CA TYR A 36 -7.82 1.76 4.66
C TYR A 36 -6.94 2.34 3.55
N VAL A 37 -6.98 1.81 2.31
CA VAL A 37 -6.10 2.33 1.25
C VAL A 37 -6.37 3.81 0.97
N GLU A 38 -7.64 4.19 0.83
CA GLU A 38 -8.01 5.58 0.53
C GLU A 38 -7.63 6.53 1.68
N GLU A 39 -7.84 6.10 2.93
CA GLU A 39 -7.44 6.90 4.10
C GLU A 39 -5.93 7.11 4.14
N ALA A 40 -5.16 6.03 3.94
CA ALA A 40 -3.70 6.07 3.95
C ALA A 40 -3.14 6.96 2.83
N THR A 41 -3.63 6.82 1.60
CA THR A 41 -3.15 7.58 0.45
C THR A 41 -3.50 9.06 0.54
N ASN A 42 -4.70 9.39 1.05
CA ASN A 42 -5.12 10.77 1.30
C ASN A 42 -4.30 11.43 2.42
N ALA A 43 -3.80 10.66 3.39
CA ALA A 43 -2.87 11.14 4.41
C ALA A 43 -1.43 11.36 3.89
N GLY A 44 -1.17 11.06 2.61
CA GLY A 44 0.14 11.19 1.98
C GLY A 44 1.03 9.95 2.09
N CYS A 45 0.49 8.82 2.57
CA CYS A 45 1.21 7.55 2.62
C CYS A 45 1.26 6.94 1.21
N LEU A 46 2.44 6.52 0.74
CA LEU A 46 2.54 5.67 -0.44
C LEU A 46 2.13 4.25 -0.05
N VAL A 47 1.12 3.70 -0.71
CA VAL A 47 0.62 2.35 -0.46
C VAL A 47 1.08 1.39 -1.55
N ILE A 48 1.57 0.22 -1.15
CA ILE A 48 1.81 -0.94 -2.01
C ILE A 48 0.78 -2.01 -1.62
N ASP A 49 -0.21 -2.22 -2.48
CA ASP A 49 -1.31 -3.15 -2.28
C ASP A 49 -1.04 -4.51 -2.94
N LEU A 50 -1.12 -5.57 -2.13
CA LEU A 50 -0.97 -6.97 -2.57
C LEU A 50 -2.33 -7.69 -2.66
N SER A 51 -3.44 -6.99 -2.40
CA SER A 51 -4.77 -7.62 -2.41
C SER A 51 -5.31 -7.88 -3.81
N GLY A 52 -4.84 -7.14 -4.81
CA GLY A 52 -5.35 -7.16 -6.18
C GLY A 52 -6.63 -6.34 -6.38
N LEU A 53 -7.16 -5.70 -5.34
CA LEU A 53 -8.40 -4.90 -5.42
C LEU A 53 -8.29 -3.77 -6.45
N PHE A 54 -7.12 -3.13 -6.54
CA PHE A 54 -6.88 -1.98 -7.41
C PHE A 54 -6.13 -2.33 -8.71
N ALA A 55 -5.88 -3.62 -8.99
CA ALA A 55 -5.02 -4.05 -10.08
C ALA A 55 -5.54 -3.69 -11.49
N LEU A 56 -6.84 -3.46 -11.63
CA LEU A 56 -7.49 -3.10 -12.90
C LEU A 56 -7.89 -1.62 -12.98
N GLU A 57 -7.60 -0.83 -11.94
CA GLU A 57 -7.91 0.60 -11.94
C GLU A 57 -6.93 1.34 -12.87
N PRO A 58 -7.42 2.12 -13.85
CA PRO A 58 -6.58 2.70 -14.90
C PRO A 58 -5.59 3.76 -14.37
N ASP A 59 -5.83 4.29 -13.18
CA ASP A 59 -5.00 5.30 -12.51
C ASP A 59 -4.07 4.71 -11.43
N VAL A 60 -4.04 3.37 -11.30
CA VAL A 60 -3.16 2.66 -10.38
C VAL A 60 -2.16 1.80 -11.16
N PRO A 61 -0.85 2.04 -11.05
CA PRO A 61 0.13 1.20 -11.72
C PRO A 61 0.17 -0.20 -11.11
N LEU A 62 -0.08 -1.23 -11.94
CA LEU A 62 0.21 -2.62 -11.62
C LEU A 62 1.68 -2.92 -11.94
N VAL A 63 2.52 -3.06 -10.92
CA VAL A 63 3.99 -3.13 -11.08
C VAL A 63 4.52 -4.54 -10.84
N VAL A 64 5.27 -5.04 -11.80
CA VAL A 64 6.17 -6.20 -11.71
C VAL A 64 7.59 -5.71 -12.01
N PRO A 65 8.48 -5.66 -11.00
CA PRO A 65 9.78 -4.98 -11.12
C PRO A 65 10.62 -5.39 -12.33
N ASP A 66 10.61 -6.66 -12.70
CA ASP A 66 11.43 -7.19 -13.81
C ASP A 66 10.73 -7.13 -15.18
N VAL A 67 9.44 -6.77 -15.23
CA VAL A 67 8.64 -6.79 -16.47
C VAL A 67 8.27 -5.38 -16.92
N ASN A 68 7.81 -4.54 -15.99
CA ASN A 68 7.30 -3.19 -16.32
C ASN A 68 7.71 -2.11 -15.29
N PRO A 69 8.98 -1.97 -14.90
CA PRO A 69 9.40 -1.00 -13.87
C PRO A 69 9.13 0.46 -14.26
N PHE A 70 9.00 0.74 -15.56
CA PHE A 70 8.76 2.08 -16.09
C PHE A 70 7.40 2.67 -15.68
N VAL A 71 6.38 1.83 -15.38
CA VAL A 71 5.05 2.32 -14.95
C VAL A 71 5.03 2.78 -13.50
N LEU A 72 6.10 2.50 -12.73
CA LEU A 72 6.18 2.89 -11.33
C LEU A 72 5.96 4.40 -11.16
N GLY A 73 6.44 5.24 -12.08
CA GLY A 73 6.33 6.70 -11.99
C GLY A 73 4.89 7.24 -11.83
N ASP A 74 3.90 6.45 -12.24
CA ASP A 74 2.47 6.80 -12.21
C ASP A 74 1.84 6.64 -10.82
N TYR A 75 2.57 6.12 -9.82
CA TYR A 75 2.05 5.95 -8.45
C TYR A 75 1.49 7.26 -7.87
N ARG A 76 2.02 8.41 -8.32
CA ARG A 76 1.65 9.75 -7.82
C ARG A 76 0.21 10.14 -8.13
N ASN A 77 -0.45 9.45 -9.05
CA ASN A 77 -1.86 9.70 -9.35
C ASN A 77 -2.76 9.43 -8.14
N ARG A 78 -2.42 8.40 -7.35
CA ARG A 78 -3.21 7.97 -6.18
C ARG A 78 -2.39 7.65 -4.94
N ASN A 79 -1.09 7.91 -4.95
CA ASN A 79 -0.12 7.40 -3.96
C ASN A 79 -0.26 5.88 -3.74
N LEU A 80 -0.56 5.13 -4.80
CA LEU A 80 -0.88 3.71 -4.72
C LEU A 80 -0.18 2.94 -5.84
N ILE A 81 0.31 1.76 -5.50
CA ILE A 81 0.88 0.77 -6.42
C ILE A 81 0.17 -0.54 -6.16
N ALA A 82 -0.33 -1.21 -7.21
CA ALA A 82 -0.82 -2.57 -7.13
C ALA A 82 0.30 -3.56 -7.48
N VAL A 83 0.35 -4.69 -6.79
CA VAL A 83 1.23 -5.82 -7.09
C VAL A 83 0.35 -7.00 -7.52
N PRO A 84 0.71 -7.73 -8.61
CA PRO A 84 -0.06 -8.91 -8.99
C PRO A 84 0.10 -10.03 -7.96
N ASN A 85 -0.95 -10.84 -7.86
CA ASN A 85 -1.01 -12.04 -7.04
C ASN A 85 -0.44 -13.26 -7.78
#